data_AF-A0A800CJH5-F1
#
_entry.id   AF-A0A800CJH5-F1
#
_cell.length_a   1.000
_cell.length_b   1.000
_cell.length_c   1.000
_cell.angle_alpha   90.00
_cell.angle_beta   90.00
_cell.angle_gamma   90.00
#
_symmetry.space_group_name_H-M   'P 1'
#
loop_
_entity.id
_entity.type
_entity.pdbx_description
1 polymer ?
#
loop_
_entity_poly.entity_id
_entity_poly.type
_entity_poly.pdbx_seq_one_letter_code
_entity_poly.pdbx_strand_id
1 'polypeptide(L)'
;IPEWNDLIYQGLWREAYERLGKTNNFPEFTGLVCPAPCEASCTLGIIDPPVTIKNIEYAIVEKAFAEGWVRPNMPQQRTGKKVAVIGSGPAGLACADQLNLVGHEVTVFERADRPGGLLMYGIPNMKLGKKLVQRRLDLLAEVGVRFVTNTEIGRDLPAEALRAGYDAIILCTGAARPRDLDVPGRDKAGIYFALEFLTESTKALLDRDQNSISAADQDVIIIGGGDTGTDCVATAVRQQCRSVVQFEIMPRPPQERAPDNPWPQWPRIYRLDYGQEEAQAVFGDDPRQYLVMTKRFVGNGRVQGVETVNVTWETDGWRPQLVEIPGTEKVWPAQLVLLAMGFTGPENGLLDQLGVKLSRWRDEERYGRYHTNVEGIFAAGDGRRGQSLVVWAIREGRGAAREVDRWLMGETDLP
;
A
#
# COMPACT_ATOMS: atom_id res chain seq x y z
N ILE A 1 9.43 -19.98 -4.35
CA ILE A 1 10.35 -19.25 -5.25
C ILE A 1 11.23 -20.22 -6.01
N PRO A 2 12.12 -21.02 -5.38
CA PRO A 2 13.00 -21.93 -6.13
C PRO A 2 12.21 -22.92 -7.01
N GLU A 3 11.13 -23.49 -6.47
CA GLU A 3 10.30 -24.46 -7.19
C GLU A 3 9.69 -23.89 -8.48
N TRP A 4 9.03 -22.73 -8.42
CA TRP A 4 8.43 -22.15 -9.61
C TRP A 4 9.47 -21.54 -10.57
N ASN A 5 10.65 -21.14 -10.09
CA ASN A 5 11.76 -20.74 -10.97
C ASN A 5 12.29 -21.93 -11.78
N ASP A 6 12.49 -23.07 -11.13
CA ASP A 6 12.96 -24.30 -11.78
C ASP A 6 11.93 -24.82 -12.79
N LEU A 7 10.64 -24.81 -12.45
CA LEU A 7 9.56 -25.16 -13.38
C LEU A 7 9.56 -24.28 -14.63
N ILE A 8 9.80 -22.97 -14.49
CA ILE A 8 9.90 -22.05 -15.63
C ILE A 8 11.12 -22.34 -16.49
N TYR A 9 12.27 -22.61 -15.86
CA TYR A 9 13.48 -23.02 -16.56
C TYR A 9 13.26 -24.30 -17.41
N GLN A 10 12.44 -25.23 -16.92
CA GLN A 10 12.05 -26.45 -17.63
C GLN A 10 10.91 -26.26 -18.64
N GLY A 11 10.35 -25.06 -18.77
CA GLY A 11 9.20 -24.77 -19.64
C GLY A 11 7.84 -25.23 -19.10
N LEU A 12 7.76 -25.63 -17.83
CA LEU A 12 6.56 -26.10 -17.13
C LEU A 12 5.78 -24.92 -16.52
N TRP A 13 5.29 -24.03 -17.40
CA TRP A 13 4.67 -22.77 -17.01
C TRP A 13 3.37 -22.92 -16.20
N ARG A 14 2.57 -23.94 -16.51
CA ARG A 14 1.29 -24.16 -15.82
C ARG A 14 1.51 -24.62 -14.39
N GLU A 15 2.43 -25.56 -14.20
CA GLU A 15 2.84 -26.07 -12.90
C GLU A 15 3.49 -24.97 -12.06
N ALA A 16 4.28 -24.09 -12.69
CA ALA A 16 4.84 -22.92 -12.04
C ALA A 16 3.73 -21.98 -11.50
N TYR A 17 2.70 -21.72 -12.31
CA TYR A 17 1.53 -20.94 -11.88
C TYR A 17 0.78 -21.62 -10.73
N GLU A 18 0.47 -22.92 -10.85
CA GLU A 18 -0.19 -23.69 -9.80
C GLU A 18 0.61 -23.66 -8.49
N ARG A 19 1.95 -23.71 -8.57
CA ARG A 19 2.83 -23.61 -7.41
C ARG A 19 2.84 -22.21 -6.80
N LEU A 20 2.88 -21.17 -7.63
CA LEU A 20 2.85 -19.77 -7.19
C LEU A 20 1.52 -19.43 -6.49
N GLY A 21 0.40 -19.86 -7.07
CA GLY A 21 -0.96 -19.61 -6.53
C GLY A 21 -1.20 -20.24 -5.15
N LYS A 22 -0.43 -21.28 -4.77
CA LYS A 22 -0.53 -21.87 -3.42
C LYS A 22 -0.23 -20.87 -2.31
N THR A 23 0.66 -19.91 -2.52
CA THR A 23 1.13 -19.00 -1.46
C THR A 23 0.80 -17.53 -1.69
N ASN A 24 0.34 -17.16 -2.90
CA ASN A 24 -0.04 -15.79 -3.21
C ASN A 24 -1.35 -15.76 -4.01
N ASN A 25 -2.34 -15.03 -3.50
CA ASN A 25 -3.63 -14.85 -4.17
C ASN A 25 -3.52 -13.97 -5.42
N PHE A 26 -2.64 -12.95 -5.39
CA PHE A 26 -2.59 -11.91 -6.42
C PHE A 26 -1.15 -11.64 -6.91
N PRO A 27 -0.50 -12.61 -7.58
CA PRO A 27 0.85 -12.42 -8.12
C PRO A 27 0.97 -11.26 -9.11
N GLU A 28 -0.13 -10.91 -9.79
CA GLU A 28 -0.17 -9.77 -10.72
C GLU A 28 -0.03 -8.41 -10.00
N PHE A 29 -0.32 -8.35 -8.69
CA PHE A 29 -0.13 -7.15 -7.90
C PHE A 29 1.29 -7.12 -7.33
N THR A 30 1.72 -8.19 -6.65
CA THR A 30 3.06 -8.28 -6.04
C THR A 30 4.16 -8.19 -7.10
N GLY A 31 3.98 -8.83 -8.26
CA GLY A 31 4.88 -8.76 -9.39
C GLY A 31 5.09 -7.36 -9.96
N LEU A 32 4.21 -6.39 -9.66
CA LEU A 32 4.34 -5.00 -10.11
C LEU A 32 4.74 -4.04 -8.99
N VAL A 33 4.16 -4.17 -7.80
CA VAL A 33 4.26 -3.13 -6.76
C VAL A 33 5.14 -3.51 -5.59
N CYS A 34 5.53 -4.78 -5.46
CA CYS A 34 6.42 -5.21 -4.40
C CYS A 34 7.82 -4.58 -4.60
N PRO A 35 8.50 -4.14 -3.53
CA PRO A 35 9.90 -3.71 -3.60
C PRO A 35 10.89 -4.90 -3.67
N ALA A 36 10.39 -6.12 -3.87
CA ALA A 36 11.16 -7.34 -4.06
C ALA A 36 12.18 -7.64 -2.94
N PRO A 37 11.76 -7.76 -1.65
CA PRO A 37 12.66 -8.13 -0.56
C PRO A 37 13.34 -9.48 -0.78
N CYS A 38 12.70 -10.38 -1.53
CA CYS A 38 13.26 -11.66 -1.96
C CYS A 38 14.50 -11.52 -2.87
N GLU A 39 14.56 -10.49 -3.72
CA GLU A 39 15.71 -10.22 -4.59
C GLU A 39 16.85 -9.62 -3.79
N ALA A 40 16.53 -8.73 -2.86
CA ALA A 40 17.50 -8.12 -1.95
C ALA A 40 18.23 -9.15 -1.06
N SER A 41 17.57 -10.26 -0.74
CA SER A 41 18.13 -11.40 0.01
C SER A 41 18.54 -12.58 -0.87
N CYS A 42 18.57 -12.42 -2.20
CA CYS A 42 18.97 -13.50 -3.10
C CYS A 42 20.45 -13.84 -2.88
N THR A 43 20.79 -15.13 -2.82
CA THR A 43 22.18 -15.60 -2.65
C THR A 43 23.06 -15.23 -3.84
N LEU A 44 22.49 -15.17 -5.05
CA LEU A 44 23.21 -14.69 -6.24
C LEU A 44 23.68 -13.24 -6.07
N GLY A 45 22.88 -12.42 -5.37
CA GLY A 45 23.17 -11.02 -5.02
C GLY A 45 24.46 -10.79 -4.22
N ILE A 46 25.15 -11.85 -3.80
CA ILE A 46 26.47 -11.79 -3.16
C ILE A 46 27.58 -11.59 -4.20
N ILE A 47 27.41 -12.14 -5.41
CA ILE A 47 28.47 -12.20 -6.43
C ILE A 47 28.05 -11.62 -7.79
N ASP A 48 26.76 -11.51 -8.07
CA ASP A 48 26.19 -11.05 -9.36
C ASP A 48 24.82 -10.36 -9.09
N PRO A 49 24.20 -9.62 -10.03
CA PRO A 49 22.85 -9.10 -9.84
C PRO A 49 21.86 -10.21 -9.44
N PRO A 50 20.93 -9.93 -8.51
CA PRO A 50 19.99 -10.92 -8.03
C PRO A 50 19.05 -11.39 -9.14
N VAL A 51 18.50 -12.60 -8.99
CA VAL A 51 17.45 -13.10 -9.87
C VAL A 51 16.26 -12.14 -9.83
N THR A 52 15.70 -11.80 -10.99
CA THR A 52 14.51 -10.93 -11.11
C THR A 52 13.21 -11.67 -10.74
N ILE A 53 13.14 -12.16 -9.50
CA ILE A 53 12.06 -12.95 -8.93
C ILE A 53 10.70 -12.28 -9.16
N LYS A 54 10.61 -10.96 -8.93
CA LYS A 54 9.40 -10.18 -9.11
C LYS A 54 8.92 -10.20 -10.57
N ASN A 55 9.83 -10.06 -11.52
CA ASN A 55 9.51 -10.09 -12.95
C ASN A 55 9.09 -11.49 -13.40
N ILE A 56 9.73 -12.54 -12.88
CA ILE A 56 9.34 -13.93 -13.16
C ILE A 56 7.95 -14.21 -12.59
N GLU A 57 7.66 -13.78 -11.36
CA GLU A 57 6.33 -13.88 -10.74
C GLU A 57 5.26 -13.23 -11.62
N TYR A 58 5.50 -12.01 -12.11
CA TYR A 58 4.60 -11.31 -13.02
C TYR A 58 4.43 -12.03 -14.36
N ALA A 59 5.53 -12.53 -14.95
CA ALA A 59 5.49 -13.25 -16.21
C ALA A 59 4.69 -14.56 -16.13
N ILE A 60 4.83 -15.30 -15.01
CA ILE A 60 4.07 -16.54 -14.76
C ILE A 60 2.56 -16.26 -14.79
N VAL A 61 2.11 -15.26 -14.02
CA VAL A 61 0.68 -14.99 -13.87
C VAL A 61 0.07 -14.37 -15.13
N GLU A 62 0.78 -13.48 -15.83
CA GLU A 62 0.27 -12.94 -17.10
C GLU A 62 0.16 -14.03 -18.17
N LYS A 63 1.13 -14.94 -18.25
CA LYS A 63 1.01 -16.10 -19.13
C LYS A 63 -0.17 -16.98 -18.72
N ALA A 64 -0.37 -17.22 -17.43
CA ALA A 64 -1.51 -18.01 -16.95
C ALA A 64 -2.86 -17.39 -17.31
N PHE A 65 -2.99 -16.06 -17.28
CA PHE A 65 -4.19 -15.37 -17.77
C PHE A 65 -4.33 -15.51 -19.29
N ALA A 66 -3.26 -15.30 -20.06
CA ALA A 66 -3.28 -15.39 -21.52
C ALA A 66 -3.67 -16.79 -22.03
N GLU A 67 -3.22 -17.84 -21.34
CA GLU A 67 -3.50 -19.25 -21.68
C GLU A 67 -4.82 -19.76 -21.07
N GLY A 68 -5.56 -18.91 -20.32
CA GLY A 68 -6.83 -19.27 -19.69
C GLY A 68 -6.73 -20.29 -18.55
N TRP A 69 -5.59 -20.34 -17.85
CA TRP A 69 -5.36 -21.20 -16.68
C TRP A 69 -5.90 -20.58 -15.39
N VAL A 70 -5.93 -19.25 -15.30
CA VAL A 70 -6.60 -18.55 -14.22
C VAL A 70 -8.11 -18.65 -14.45
N ARG A 71 -8.79 -19.46 -13.65
CA ARG A 71 -10.24 -19.71 -13.75
C ARG A 71 -10.93 -19.46 -12.42
N PRO A 72 -12.21 -19.04 -12.45
CA PRO A 72 -13.05 -19.00 -11.25
C PRO A 72 -13.06 -20.36 -10.55
N ASN A 73 -12.68 -20.39 -9.27
CA ASN A 73 -12.69 -21.59 -8.45
C ASN A 73 -13.87 -21.53 -7.49
N MET A 74 -15.00 -22.14 -7.91
CA MET A 74 -16.21 -22.18 -7.11
C MET A 74 -16.05 -23.12 -5.90
N PRO A 75 -16.58 -22.77 -4.72
CA PRO A 75 -16.61 -23.71 -3.61
C PRO A 75 -17.47 -24.92 -3.95
N GLN A 76 -17.02 -26.10 -3.55
CA GLN A 76 -17.74 -27.35 -3.79
C GLN A 76 -19.07 -27.43 -3.01
N GLN A 77 -19.08 -26.87 -1.80
CA GLN A 77 -20.24 -26.82 -0.91
C GLN A 77 -20.25 -25.49 -0.16
N ARG A 78 -21.44 -24.99 0.19
CA ARG A 78 -21.58 -23.81 1.05
C ARG A 78 -21.72 -24.25 2.50
N THR A 79 -20.99 -23.58 3.40
CA THR A 79 -21.00 -23.87 4.85
C THR A 79 -22.24 -23.31 5.54
N GLY A 80 -22.98 -22.42 4.88
CA GLY A 80 -24.09 -21.65 5.47
C GLY A 80 -23.65 -20.54 6.41
N LYS A 81 -22.33 -20.32 6.58
CA LYS A 81 -21.76 -19.24 7.40
C LYS A 81 -21.54 -17.99 6.58
N LYS A 82 -21.83 -16.83 7.17
CA LYS A 82 -21.72 -15.50 6.56
C LYS A 82 -20.60 -14.71 7.21
N VAL A 83 -19.71 -14.16 6.39
CA VAL A 83 -18.58 -13.33 6.86
C VAL A 83 -18.62 -11.94 6.22
N ALA A 84 -18.54 -10.91 7.06
CA ALA A 84 -18.38 -9.53 6.62
C ALA A 84 -16.90 -9.13 6.64
N VAL A 85 -16.38 -8.64 5.52
CA VAL A 85 -15.02 -8.09 5.40
C VAL A 85 -15.13 -6.58 5.20
N ILE A 86 -14.59 -5.78 6.12
CA ILE A 86 -14.67 -4.33 6.07
C ILE A 86 -13.38 -3.76 5.48
N GLY A 87 -13.46 -3.26 4.25
CA GLY A 87 -12.35 -2.74 3.46
C GLY A 87 -11.93 -3.70 2.35
N SER A 88 -11.83 -3.19 1.13
CA SER A 88 -11.51 -3.99 -0.08
C SER A 88 -10.05 -3.89 -0.53
N GLY A 89 -9.14 -3.50 0.38
CA GLY A 89 -7.70 -3.52 0.10
C GLY A 89 -7.15 -4.95 -0.05
N PRO A 90 -5.84 -5.12 -0.30
CA PRO A 90 -5.24 -6.44 -0.55
C PRO A 90 -5.54 -7.49 0.54
N ALA A 91 -5.56 -7.08 1.81
CA ALA A 91 -5.90 -7.95 2.92
C ALA A 91 -7.37 -8.44 2.84
N GLY A 92 -8.31 -7.53 2.59
CA GLY A 92 -9.73 -7.87 2.49
C GLY A 92 -10.04 -8.75 1.29
N LEU A 93 -9.42 -8.46 0.13
CA LEU A 93 -9.56 -9.31 -1.05
C LEU A 93 -8.99 -10.71 -0.81
N ALA A 94 -7.82 -10.81 -0.16
CA ALA A 94 -7.22 -12.11 0.16
C ALA A 94 -8.07 -12.89 1.19
N CYS A 95 -8.63 -12.21 2.20
CA CYS A 95 -9.59 -12.84 3.11
C CYS A 95 -10.79 -13.40 2.36
N ALA A 96 -11.39 -12.58 1.49
CA ALA A 96 -12.61 -12.94 0.79
C ALA A 96 -12.40 -14.11 -0.17
N ASP A 97 -11.28 -14.12 -0.89
CA ASP A 97 -10.90 -15.22 -1.77
C ASP A 97 -10.76 -16.54 -1.01
N GLN A 98 -9.99 -16.54 0.10
CA GLN A 98 -9.77 -17.75 0.91
C GLN A 98 -11.07 -18.27 1.56
N LEU A 99 -11.86 -17.39 2.17
CA LEU A 99 -13.10 -17.80 2.85
C LEU A 99 -14.18 -18.25 1.88
N ASN A 100 -14.28 -17.62 0.71
CA ASN A 100 -15.21 -18.05 -0.31
C ASN A 100 -14.80 -19.42 -0.89
N LEU A 101 -13.50 -19.67 -1.05
CA LEU A 101 -12.97 -20.95 -1.53
C LEU A 101 -13.40 -22.14 -0.65
N VAL A 102 -13.39 -21.98 0.67
CA VAL A 102 -13.86 -23.01 1.62
C VAL A 102 -15.37 -22.98 1.87
N GLY A 103 -16.11 -22.17 1.11
CA GLY A 103 -17.57 -22.25 1.05
C GLY A 103 -18.34 -21.31 1.97
N HIS A 104 -17.69 -20.36 2.64
CA HIS A 104 -18.41 -19.29 3.34
C HIS A 104 -19.03 -18.30 2.36
N GLU A 105 -20.12 -17.66 2.77
CA GLU A 105 -20.69 -16.52 2.05
C GLU A 105 -19.99 -15.24 2.51
N VAL A 106 -19.25 -14.60 1.61
CA VAL A 106 -18.45 -13.42 1.95
C VAL A 106 -19.04 -12.16 1.33
N THR A 107 -19.25 -11.14 2.16
CA THR A 107 -19.57 -9.78 1.71
C THR A 107 -18.46 -8.82 2.09
N VAL A 108 -17.87 -8.15 1.10
CA VAL A 108 -16.85 -7.12 1.25
C VAL A 108 -17.52 -5.76 1.20
N PHE A 109 -17.41 -4.99 2.28
CA PHE A 109 -17.90 -3.61 2.37
C PHE A 109 -16.76 -2.64 2.06
N GLU A 110 -17.00 -1.71 1.16
CA GLU A 110 -16.06 -0.68 0.74
C GLU A 110 -16.73 0.70 0.81
N ARG A 111 -16.03 1.66 1.42
CA ARG A 111 -16.52 3.04 1.52
C ARG A 111 -16.39 3.79 0.20
N ALA A 112 -15.38 3.47 -0.59
CA ALA A 112 -15.21 4.04 -1.91
C ALA A 112 -16.20 3.45 -2.92
N ASP A 113 -16.33 4.12 -4.07
CA ASP A 113 -17.20 3.73 -5.17
C ASP A 113 -16.70 2.49 -5.93
N ARG A 114 -15.40 2.19 -5.83
CA ARG A 114 -14.75 1.04 -6.47
C ARG A 114 -13.91 0.25 -5.48
N PRO A 115 -13.94 -1.10 -5.53
CA PRO A 115 -13.14 -1.93 -4.66
C PRO A 115 -11.65 -1.97 -5.08
N GLY A 116 -10.79 -2.40 -4.17
CA GLY A 116 -9.34 -2.54 -4.35
C GLY A 116 -8.50 -1.73 -3.36
N GLY A 117 -9.11 -0.84 -2.57
CA GLY A 117 -8.39 0.03 -1.63
C GLY A 117 -7.23 0.79 -2.30
N LEU A 118 -6.03 0.75 -1.71
CA LEU A 118 -4.86 1.40 -2.30
C LEU A 118 -4.41 0.79 -3.65
N LEU A 119 -4.77 -0.45 -3.98
CA LEU A 119 -4.50 -0.99 -5.33
C LEU A 119 -5.30 -0.22 -6.39
N MET A 120 -6.52 0.19 -6.04
CA MET A 120 -7.37 0.98 -6.90
C MET A 120 -6.93 2.44 -6.87
N TYR A 121 -6.99 3.11 -5.71
CA TYR A 121 -6.85 4.58 -5.64
C TYR A 121 -5.52 5.12 -5.12
N GLY A 122 -4.70 4.31 -4.45
CA GLY A 122 -3.43 4.78 -3.86
C GLY A 122 -2.24 4.67 -4.80
N ILE A 123 -2.08 3.51 -5.44
CA ILE A 123 -0.98 3.22 -6.35
C ILE A 123 -1.37 3.75 -7.73
N PRO A 124 -0.54 4.56 -8.41
CA PRO A 124 -0.98 5.19 -9.65
C PRO A 124 -0.93 4.21 -10.85
N ASN A 125 -1.68 4.53 -11.92
CA ASN A 125 -1.93 3.60 -13.03
C ASN A 125 -0.67 3.15 -13.79
N MET A 126 0.40 3.95 -13.80
CA MET A 126 1.66 3.58 -14.44
C MET A 126 2.48 2.55 -13.67
N LYS A 127 2.26 2.44 -12.35
CA LYS A 127 2.90 1.44 -11.49
C LYS A 127 2.04 0.17 -11.41
N LEU A 128 0.72 0.34 -11.30
CA LEU A 128 -0.26 -0.75 -11.29
C LEU A 128 -1.49 -0.38 -12.12
N GLY A 129 -1.56 -0.98 -13.32
CA GLY A 129 -2.66 -0.76 -14.26
C GLY A 129 -4.02 -1.16 -13.68
N LYS A 130 -5.00 -0.25 -13.72
CA LYS A 130 -6.32 -0.48 -13.09
C LYS A 130 -7.11 -1.61 -13.74
N LYS A 131 -6.84 -1.92 -15.01
CA LYS A 131 -7.40 -3.10 -15.69
C LYS A 131 -7.00 -4.43 -15.02
N LEU A 132 -5.79 -4.52 -14.47
CA LEU A 132 -5.33 -5.73 -13.77
C LEU A 132 -6.09 -5.90 -12.45
N VAL A 133 -6.30 -4.80 -11.72
CA VAL A 133 -7.11 -4.79 -10.49
C VAL A 133 -8.54 -5.19 -10.80
N GLN A 134 -9.16 -4.58 -11.82
CA GLN A 134 -10.52 -4.91 -12.24
C GLN A 134 -10.65 -6.38 -12.66
N ARG A 135 -9.72 -6.91 -13.47
CA ARG A 135 -9.72 -8.32 -13.89
C ARG A 135 -9.77 -9.28 -12.70
N ARG A 136 -9.05 -8.98 -11.62
CA ARG A 136 -9.10 -9.80 -10.40
C ARG A 136 -10.41 -9.63 -9.63
N LEU A 137 -10.92 -8.41 -9.52
CA LEU A 137 -12.18 -8.12 -8.84
C LEU A 137 -13.35 -8.83 -9.52
N ASP A 138 -13.38 -8.83 -10.86
CA ASP A 138 -14.38 -9.54 -11.66
C ASP A 138 -14.35 -11.04 -11.38
N LEU A 139 -13.16 -11.65 -11.30
CA LEU A 139 -13.00 -13.06 -10.95
C LEU A 139 -13.50 -13.37 -9.54
N LEU A 140 -13.22 -12.49 -8.56
CA LEU A 140 -13.73 -12.65 -7.19
C LEU A 140 -15.26 -12.53 -7.13
N ALA A 141 -15.84 -11.60 -7.90
CA ALA A 141 -17.29 -11.47 -8.01
C ALA A 141 -17.92 -12.71 -8.67
N GLU A 142 -17.28 -13.26 -9.72
CA GLU A 142 -17.74 -14.46 -10.43
C GLU A 142 -17.77 -15.70 -9.53
N VAL A 143 -16.82 -15.87 -8.61
CA VAL A 143 -16.82 -16.97 -7.63
C VAL A 143 -17.81 -16.76 -6.47
N GLY A 144 -18.52 -15.63 -6.44
CA GLY A 144 -19.60 -15.34 -5.49
C GLY A 144 -19.21 -14.42 -4.33
N VAL A 145 -18.05 -13.75 -4.36
CA VAL A 145 -17.76 -12.68 -3.39
C VAL A 145 -18.64 -11.47 -3.69
N ARG A 146 -19.44 -11.04 -2.71
CA ARG A 146 -20.30 -9.87 -2.87
C ARG A 146 -19.55 -8.60 -2.49
N PHE A 147 -19.50 -7.62 -3.38
CA PHE A 147 -19.01 -6.28 -3.07
C PHE A 147 -20.16 -5.31 -2.80
N VAL A 148 -20.07 -4.56 -1.70
CA VAL A 148 -20.99 -3.47 -1.36
C VAL A 148 -20.15 -2.19 -1.24
N THR A 149 -20.18 -1.37 -2.29
CA THR A 149 -19.40 -0.12 -2.39
C THR A 149 -20.21 1.08 -1.86
N ASN A 150 -19.57 2.25 -1.78
CA ASN A 150 -20.17 3.48 -1.26
C ASN A 150 -20.80 3.31 0.14
N THR A 151 -20.22 2.45 0.98
CA THR A 151 -20.78 2.11 2.28
C THR A 151 -19.68 2.11 3.34
N GLU A 152 -19.65 3.16 4.15
CA GLU A 152 -18.77 3.27 5.30
C GLU A 152 -19.43 2.67 6.56
N ILE A 153 -18.89 1.52 7.01
CA ILE A 153 -19.36 0.89 8.24
C ILE A 153 -19.00 1.75 9.46
N GLY A 154 -19.98 1.97 10.33
CA GLY A 154 -19.93 2.87 11.47
C GLY A 154 -20.41 4.29 11.15
N ARG A 155 -20.76 4.57 9.88
CA ARG A 155 -21.34 5.85 9.45
C ARG A 155 -22.63 5.65 8.67
N ASP A 156 -22.56 4.97 7.52
CA ASP A 156 -23.72 4.73 6.66
C ASP A 156 -24.52 3.50 7.13
N LEU A 157 -23.82 2.50 7.66
CA LEU A 157 -24.40 1.34 8.34
C LEU A 157 -23.83 1.23 9.76
N PRO A 158 -24.67 1.13 10.80
CA PRO A 158 -24.20 0.88 12.16
C PRO A 158 -23.40 -0.42 12.24
N ALA A 159 -22.31 -0.42 12.99
CA ALA A 159 -21.42 -1.57 13.08
C ALA A 159 -22.12 -2.79 13.73
N GLU A 160 -23.08 -2.54 14.62
CA GLU A 160 -23.92 -3.52 15.30
C GLU A 160 -24.85 -4.26 14.34
N ALA A 161 -25.28 -3.61 13.24
CA ALA A 161 -26.11 -4.25 12.23
C ALA A 161 -25.37 -5.41 11.55
N LEU A 162 -24.04 -5.33 11.43
CA LEU A 162 -23.24 -6.43 10.92
C LEU A 162 -23.25 -7.63 11.88
N ARG A 163 -23.22 -7.39 13.19
CA ARG A 163 -23.23 -8.48 14.20
C ARG A 163 -24.52 -9.29 14.18
N ALA A 164 -25.63 -8.70 13.76
CA ALA A 164 -26.91 -9.40 13.62
C ALA A 164 -27.00 -10.23 12.33
N GLY A 165 -26.27 -9.85 11.27
CA GLY A 165 -26.40 -10.45 9.94
C GLY A 165 -25.27 -11.39 9.52
N TYR A 166 -24.16 -11.40 10.26
CA TYR A 166 -22.95 -12.15 9.92
C TYR A 166 -22.42 -12.91 11.14
N ASP A 167 -21.91 -14.11 10.90
CA ASP A 167 -21.32 -14.97 11.93
C ASP A 167 -19.93 -14.47 12.36
N ALA A 168 -19.19 -13.83 11.44
CA ALA A 168 -17.88 -13.24 11.72
C ALA A 168 -17.67 -11.92 10.97
N ILE A 169 -16.85 -11.04 11.57
CA ILE A 169 -16.47 -9.73 11.01
C ILE A 169 -14.95 -9.63 10.95
N ILE A 170 -14.41 -9.19 9.83
CA ILE A 170 -12.98 -8.98 9.62
C ILE A 170 -12.72 -7.52 9.28
N LEU A 171 -11.89 -6.86 10.10
CA LEU A 171 -11.48 -5.47 9.92
C LEU A 171 -10.24 -5.41 9.02
N CYS A 172 -10.43 -4.94 7.80
CA CYS A 172 -9.39 -4.74 6.77
C CYS A 172 -9.34 -3.26 6.30
N THR A 173 -9.66 -2.33 7.20
CA THR A 173 -9.81 -0.89 6.91
C THR A 173 -8.50 -0.16 6.58
N GLY A 174 -7.36 -0.81 6.82
CA GLY A 174 -6.03 -0.24 6.59
C GLY A 174 -5.62 0.80 7.63
N ALA A 175 -4.50 1.47 7.39
CA ALA A 175 -3.98 2.54 8.24
C ALA A 175 -4.25 3.92 7.61
N ALA A 176 -5.52 4.31 7.55
CA ALA A 176 -5.94 5.46 6.75
C ALA A 176 -5.59 6.84 7.35
N ARG A 177 -5.19 6.95 8.62
CA ARG A 177 -4.93 8.25 9.27
C ARG A 177 -3.58 8.84 8.85
N PRO A 178 -3.52 9.86 7.97
CA PRO A 178 -2.25 10.39 7.50
C PRO A 178 -1.48 11.08 8.63
N ARG A 179 -0.15 11.11 8.51
CA ARG A 179 0.70 11.93 9.36
C ARG A 179 0.68 13.36 8.84
N ASP A 180 0.27 14.27 9.71
CA ASP A 180 0.21 15.70 9.39
C ASP A 180 1.53 16.42 9.72
N LEU A 181 1.68 17.62 9.16
CA LEU A 181 2.80 18.52 9.42
C LEU A 181 2.29 19.82 10.04
N ASP A 182 2.37 19.91 11.36
CA ASP A 182 1.92 21.07 12.12
C ASP A 182 3.00 22.16 12.14
N VAL A 183 2.99 23.00 11.11
CA VAL A 183 3.87 24.17 10.95
C VAL A 183 3.04 25.39 10.55
N PRO A 184 3.51 26.62 10.81
CA PRO A 184 2.78 27.83 10.43
C PRO A 184 2.39 27.83 8.96
N GLY A 185 1.12 28.16 8.67
CA GLY A 185 0.58 28.22 7.32
C GLY A 185 0.06 26.88 6.77
N ARG A 186 0.00 25.82 7.57
CA ARG A 186 -0.55 24.50 7.19
C ARG A 186 -1.99 24.54 6.69
N ASP A 187 -2.76 25.52 7.13
CA ASP A 187 -4.16 25.80 6.80
C ASP A 187 -4.37 26.45 5.42
N LYS A 188 -3.29 26.86 4.73
CA LYS A 188 -3.38 27.48 3.40
C LYS A 188 -3.92 26.51 2.35
N ALA A 189 -4.69 27.04 1.41
CA ALA A 189 -5.11 26.28 0.23
C ALA A 189 -3.91 25.84 -0.62
N GLY A 190 -4.03 24.70 -1.29
CA GLY A 190 -2.95 24.11 -2.11
C GLY A 190 -2.06 23.13 -1.36
N ILE A 191 -2.36 22.81 -0.09
CA ILE A 191 -1.64 21.82 0.72
C ILE A 191 -2.55 20.61 0.96
N TYR A 192 -2.20 19.47 0.39
CA TYR A 192 -3.02 18.24 0.43
C TYR A 192 -2.22 17.07 0.96
N PHE A 193 -2.92 16.05 1.48
CA PHE A 193 -2.27 14.77 1.74
C PHE A 193 -2.00 14.05 0.41
N ALA A 194 -0.89 13.32 0.34
CA ALA A 194 -0.47 12.64 -0.88
C ALA A 194 -1.55 11.66 -1.42
N LEU A 195 -2.24 10.93 -0.55
CA LEU A 195 -3.31 10.02 -0.99
C LEU A 195 -4.55 10.74 -1.51
N GLU A 196 -4.84 11.96 -1.08
CA GLU A 196 -5.94 12.74 -1.66
C GLU A 196 -5.62 13.03 -3.13
N PHE A 197 -4.43 13.55 -3.39
CA PHE A 197 -3.96 13.82 -4.75
C PHE A 197 -3.93 12.55 -5.64
N LEU A 198 -3.39 11.44 -5.14
CA LEU A 198 -3.30 10.18 -5.90
C LEU A 198 -4.67 9.57 -6.17
N THR A 199 -5.58 9.65 -5.19
CA THR A 199 -6.97 9.17 -5.31
C THR A 199 -7.71 9.96 -6.37
N GLU A 200 -7.68 11.30 -6.29
CA GLU A 200 -8.36 12.18 -7.24
C GLU A 200 -7.78 12.05 -8.64
N SER A 201 -6.46 11.95 -8.78
CA SER A 201 -5.84 11.68 -10.08
C SER A 201 -6.27 10.35 -10.70
N THR A 202 -6.46 9.32 -9.88
CA THR A 202 -6.91 8.01 -10.37
C THR A 202 -8.38 8.01 -10.71
N LYS A 203 -9.23 8.65 -9.90
CA LYS A 203 -10.66 8.83 -10.22
C LYS A 203 -10.85 9.57 -11.53
N ALA A 204 -10.19 10.72 -11.69
CA ALA A 204 -10.22 11.49 -12.94
C ALA A 204 -9.83 10.64 -14.17
N LEU A 205 -8.82 9.79 -14.05
CA LEU A 205 -8.43 8.85 -15.10
C LEU A 205 -9.51 7.80 -15.41
N LEU A 206 -10.15 7.23 -14.38
CA LEU A 206 -11.16 6.18 -14.53
C LEU A 206 -12.50 6.74 -15.05
N ASP A 207 -12.90 7.90 -14.54
CA ASP A 207 -14.14 8.59 -14.88
C ASP A 207 -14.02 9.39 -16.19
N ARG A 208 -12.79 9.57 -16.69
CA ARG A 208 -12.46 10.45 -17.83
C ARG A 208 -12.93 11.88 -17.58
N ASP A 209 -12.74 12.34 -16.35
CA ASP A 209 -13.16 13.66 -15.87
C ASP A 209 -11.94 14.52 -15.50
N GLN A 210 -12.18 15.78 -15.14
CA GLN A 210 -11.16 16.70 -14.69
C GLN A 210 -10.66 16.34 -13.29
N ASN A 211 -9.36 16.53 -13.07
CA ASN A 211 -8.75 16.31 -11.76
C ASN A 211 -9.00 17.53 -10.86
N SER A 212 -9.65 17.31 -9.72
CA SER A 212 -9.93 18.32 -8.71
C SER A 212 -8.66 18.87 -8.05
N ILE A 213 -7.61 18.06 -7.97
CA ILE A 213 -6.28 18.43 -7.47
C ILE A 213 -5.27 18.22 -8.60
N SER A 214 -5.06 19.26 -9.41
CA SER A 214 -4.14 19.22 -10.55
C SER A 214 -2.77 19.81 -10.21
N ALA A 215 -1.72 19.14 -10.68
CA ALA A 215 -0.34 19.61 -10.68
C ALA A 215 0.05 20.39 -11.95
N ALA A 216 -0.83 20.44 -12.97
CA ALA A 216 -0.55 21.08 -14.24
C ALA A 216 -0.11 22.54 -14.07
N ASP A 217 0.98 22.91 -14.73
CA ASP A 217 1.57 24.26 -14.75
C ASP A 217 1.96 24.84 -13.36
N GLN A 218 2.02 24.00 -12.32
CA GLN A 218 2.36 24.41 -10.95
C GLN A 218 3.77 24.01 -10.54
N ASP A 219 4.37 24.77 -9.64
CA ASP A 219 5.52 24.30 -8.86
C ASP A 219 5.02 23.41 -7.73
N VAL A 220 5.49 22.16 -7.73
CA VAL A 220 5.02 21.11 -6.82
C VAL A 220 6.11 20.76 -5.81
N ILE A 221 5.74 20.75 -4.53
CA ILE A 221 6.61 20.27 -3.45
C ILE A 221 5.99 19.04 -2.81
N ILE A 222 6.77 17.97 -2.69
CA ILE A 222 6.37 16.71 -2.06
C ILE A 222 7.21 16.53 -0.80
N ILE A 223 6.56 16.36 0.35
CA ILE A 223 7.23 16.21 1.65
C ILE A 223 7.20 14.74 2.07
N GLY A 224 8.34 14.06 1.94
CA GLY A 224 8.53 12.64 2.27
C GLY A 224 9.19 11.84 1.14
N GLY A 225 10.22 11.05 1.46
CA GLY A 225 11.00 10.27 0.48
C GLY A 225 10.62 8.80 0.30
N GLY A 226 9.46 8.37 0.80
CA GLY A 226 8.97 6.99 0.62
C GLY A 226 8.26 6.74 -0.73
N ASP A 227 7.77 5.51 -0.92
CA ASP A 227 7.03 5.08 -2.12
C ASP A 227 5.89 6.02 -2.53
N THR A 228 5.09 6.49 -1.55
CA THR A 228 4.01 7.44 -1.81
C THR A 228 4.53 8.76 -2.37
N GLY A 229 5.69 9.23 -1.92
CA GLY A 229 6.34 10.42 -2.46
C GLY A 229 6.79 10.22 -3.90
N THR A 230 7.40 9.07 -4.21
CA THR A 230 7.75 8.69 -5.59
C THR A 230 6.52 8.64 -6.50
N ASP A 231 5.43 8.06 -6.02
CA ASP A 231 4.17 7.99 -6.76
C ASP A 231 3.58 9.39 -7.02
N CYS A 232 3.70 10.32 -6.07
CA CYS A 232 3.35 11.73 -6.27
C CYS A 232 4.24 12.43 -7.29
N VAL A 233 5.56 12.19 -7.28
CA VAL A 233 6.49 12.77 -8.26
C VAL A 233 6.07 12.35 -9.67
N ALA A 234 5.95 11.04 -9.91
CA ALA A 234 5.58 10.50 -11.21
C ALA A 234 4.22 11.03 -11.69
N THR A 235 3.23 11.12 -10.78
CA THR A 235 1.90 11.63 -11.11
C THR A 235 1.95 13.12 -11.45
N ALA A 236 2.68 13.94 -10.70
CA ALA A 236 2.82 15.37 -10.96
C ALA A 236 3.53 15.65 -12.30
N VAL A 237 4.60 14.90 -12.61
CA VAL A 237 5.31 14.98 -13.89
C VAL A 237 4.36 14.67 -15.05
N ARG A 238 3.57 13.60 -14.94
CA ARG A 238 2.58 13.19 -15.97
C ARG A 238 1.41 14.16 -16.13
N GLN A 239 1.10 14.91 -15.08
CA GLN A 239 0.15 16.03 -15.15
C GLN A 239 0.79 17.31 -15.68
N GLN A 240 2.04 17.26 -16.14
CA GLN A 240 2.76 18.40 -16.73
C GLN A 240 2.95 19.55 -15.74
N CYS A 241 3.41 19.24 -14.53
CA CYS A 241 3.82 20.28 -13.60
C CYS A 241 4.97 21.13 -14.16
N ARG A 242 5.07 22.39 -13.69
CA ARG A 242 6.14 23.31 -14.09
C ARG A 242 7.47 22.90 -13.47
N SER A 243 7.45 22.47 -12.21
CA SER A 243 8.60 21.96 -11.49
C SER A 243 8.15 20.98 -10.40
N VAL A 244 9.04 20.08 -9.98
CA VAL A 244 8.79 19.17 -8.85
C VAL A 244 10.03 19.07 -7.98
N VAL A 245 9.85 19.21 -6.67
CA VAL A 245 10.91 19.03 -5.67
C VAL A 245 10.38 18.11 -4.57
N GLN A 246 11.17 17.11 -4.17
CA GLN A 246 10.83 16.17 -3.13
C GLN A 246 11.76 16.34 -1.93
N PHE A 247 11.21 16.64 -0.76
CA PHE A 247 12.00 16.79 0.47
C PHE A 247 12.14 15.46 1.21
N GLU A 248 13.38 15.14 1.57
CA GLU A 248 13.76 14.02 2.41
C GLU A 248 14.56 14.55 3.61
N ILE A 249 14.17 14.14 4.80
CA ILE A 249 14.82 14.55 6.06
C ILE A 249 16.04 13.69 6.36
N MET A 250 16.13 12.51 5.74
CA MET A 250 17.27 11.60 5.85
C MET A 250 18.40 12.00 4.90
N PRO A 251 19.66 11.65 5.21
CA PRO A 251 20.76 11.80 4.28
C PRO A 251 20.56 10.93 3.03
N ARG A 252 21.17 11.34 1.92
CA ARG A 252 21.25 10.52 0.72
C ARG A 252 21.91 9.19 1.07
N PRO A 253 21.27 8.04 0.80
CA PRO A 253 21.89 6.74 1.05
C PRO A 253 23.18 6.57 0.22
N PRO A 254 24.14 5.73 0.66
CA PRO A 254 25.36 5.43 -0.09
C PRO A 254 25.07 4.67 -1.39
N GLN A 255 25.96 4.70 -2.37
CA GLN A 255 25.78 3.96 -3.64
C GLN A 255 25.84 2.44 -3.43
N GLU A 256 26.63 1.98 -2.47
CA GLU A 256 26.85 0.57 -2.16
C GLU A 256 26.58 0.29 -0.69
N ARG A 257 26.41 -0.99 -0.33
CA ARG A 257 26.19 -1.40 1.06
C ARG A 257 27.36 -0.99 1.94
N ALA A 258 27.06 -0.31 3.04
CA ALA A 258 28.05 -0.04 4.07
C ALA A 258 28.37 -1.31 4.89
N PRO A 259 29.54 -1.39 5.55
CA PRO A 259 29.93 -2.57 6.34
C PRO A 259 28.95 -2.97 7.45
N ASP A 260 28.16 -2.01 7.96
CA ASP A 260 27.14 -2.21 9.00
C ASP A 260 25.77 -2.63 8.45
N ASN A 261 25.62 -2.78 7.13
CA ASN A 261 24.42 -3.27 6.45
C ASN A 261 24.71 -4.49 5.53
N PRO A 262 25.18 -5.62 6.10
CA PRO A 262 25.55 -6.80 5.32
C PRO A 262 24.33 -7.51 4.72
N TRP A 263 24.54 -8.27 3.64
CA TRP A 263 23.56 -9.26 3.18
C TRP A 263 23.27 -10.28 4.30
N PRO A 264 22.02 -10.77 4.48
CA PRO A 264 20.82 -10.57 3.65
C PRO A 264 19.91 -9.42 4.12
N GLN A 265 20.41 -8.47 4.93
CA GLN A 265 19.59 -7.34 5.37
C GLN A 265 19.12 -6.50 4.19
N TRP A 266 18.01 -5.78 4.37
CA TRP A 266 17.54 -4.84 3.36
C TRP A 266 18.65 -3.81 3.02
N PRO A 267 19.02 -3.62 1.73
CA PRO A 267 20.08 -2.72 1.34
C PRO A 267 19.67 -1.26 1.59
N ARG A 268 20.44 -0.56 2.41
CA ARG A 268 20.32 0.88 2.65
C ARG A 268 21.20 1.63 1.66
N ILE A 269 20.88 1.49 0.37
CA ILE A 269 21.64 2.08 -0.74
C ILE A 269 20.78 3.07 -1.52
N TYR A 270 21.43 3.95 -2.27
CA TYR A 270 20.78 4.91 -3.14
C TYR A 270 20.09 4.15 -4.26
N ARG A 271 18.81 4.48 -4.46
CA ARG A 271 18.03 4.01 -5.59
C ARG A 271 17.29 5.18 -6.20
N LEU A 272 17.32 5.21 -7.53
CA LEU A 272 16.48 6.07 -8.31
C LEU A 272 15.24 5.23 -8.65
N ASP A 273 14.08 5.59 -8.10
CA ASP A 273 12.83 4.91 -8.43
C ASP A 273 12.17 5.60 -9.63
N TYR A 274 11.22 4.90 -10.25
CA TYR A 274 10.60 5.29 -11.53
C TYR A 274 10.10 6.75 -11.58
N GLY A 275 9.60 7.29 -10.46
CA GLY A 275 9.14 8.69 -10.40
C GLY A 275 10.28 9.69 -10.47
N GLN A 276 11.39 9.43 -9.79
CA GLN A 276 12.57 10.28 -9.89
C GLN A 276 13.31 10.07 -11.22
N GLU A 277 13.29 8.86 -11.79
CA GLU A 277 13.79 8.62 -13.15
C GLU A 277 13.02 9.46 -14.18
N GLU A 278 11.68 9.47 -14.12
CA GLU A 278 10.83 10.26 -15.01
C GLU A 278 11.06 11.77 -14.82
N ALA A 279 11.15 12.24 -13.57
CA ALA A 279 11.46 13.63 -13.26
C ALA A 279 12.86 14.03 -13.76
N GLN A 280 13.88 13.19 -13.60
CA GLN A 280 15.22 13.45 -14.13
C GLN A 280 15.24 13.51 -15.65
N ALA A 281 14.48 12.65 -16.33
CA ALA A 281 14.38 12.69 -17.78
C ALA A 281 13.71 13.98 -18.30
N VAL A 282 12.74 14.53 -17.56
CA VAL A 282 11.98 15.73 -17.96
C VAL A 282 12.69 17.02 -17.54
N PHE A 283 13.23 17.08 -16.32
CA PHE A 283 13.78 18.30 -15.71
C PHE A 283 15.31 18.31 -15.61
N GLY A 284 15.98 17.19 -15.90
CA GLY A 284 17.44 17.09 -15.97
C GLY A 284 18.14 16.67 -14.66
N ASP A 285 17.43 16.54 -13.55
CA ASP A 285 18.02 16.17 -12.25
C ASP A 285 17.07 15.33 -11.38
N ASP A 286 17.61 14.61 -10.40
CA ASP A 286 16.82 13.98 -9.34
C ASP A 286 16.11 15.07 -8.52
N PRO A 287 14.76 15.05 -8.41
CA PRO A 287 14.02 16.10 -7.74
C PRO A 287 14.22 16.10 -6.21
N ARG A 288 14.89 15.08 -5.65
CA ARG A 288 15.06 14.93 -4.20
C ARG A 288 16.08 15.91 -3.63
N GLN A 289 15.69 16.57 -2.55
CA GLN A 289 16.55 17.38 -1.70
C GLN A 289 16.63 16.70 -0.33
N TYR A 290 17.83 16.29 0.04
CA TYR A 290 18.11 15.54 1.26
C TYR A 290 18.47 16.48 2.41
N LEU A 291 18.24 16.01 3.64
CA LEU A 291 18.54 16.77 4.85
C LEU A 291 17.83 18.13 4.88
N VAL A 292 16.57 18.16 4.42
CA VAL A 292 15.74 19.37 4.39
C VAL A 292 14.56 19.22 5.35
N MET A 293 14.35 20.21 6.20
CA MET A 293 13.19 20.30 7.10
C MET A 293 12.33 21.51 6.73
N THR A 294 11.01 21.30 6.69
CA THR A 294 10.05 22.39 6.45
C THR A 294 9.81 23.18 7.74
N LYS A 295 9.92 24.52 7.66
CA LYS A 295 9.70 25.45 8.77
C LYS A 295 8.31 26.07 8.75
N ARG A 296 7.82 26.47 7.58
CA ARG A 296 6.48 27.05 7.39
C ARG A 296 6.06 27.09 5.92
N PHE A 297 4.78 27.28 5.69
CA PHE A 297 4.18 27.55 4.39
C PHE A 297 3.94 29.05 4.22
N VAL A 298 4.47 29.63 3.14
CA VAL A 298 4.34 31.07 2.85
C VAL A 298 3.27 31.33 1.78
N GLY A 299 2.60 32.48 1.88
CA GLY A 299 1.57 32.92 0.94
C GLY A 299 0.33 33.49 1.63
N ASN A 300 -0.47 34.24 0.87
CA ASN A 300 -1.69 34.88 1.34
C ASN A 300 -2.93 34.04 0.95
N GLY A 301 -3.53 33.33 1.91
CA GLY A 301 -4.66 32.41 1.71
C GLY A 301 -4.33 31.10 0.99
N ARG A 302 -3.51 31.14 -0.08
CA ARG A 302 -2.98 29.98 -0.80
C ARG A 302 -1.48 29.86 -0.60
N VAL A 303 -0.95 28.64 -0.60
CA VAL A 303 0.51 28.42 -0.61
C VAL A 303 1.12 28.99 -1.89
N GLN A 304 2.19 29.76 -1.72
CA GLN A 304 3.02 30.32 -2.79
C GLN A 304 4.47 29.85 -2.66
N GLY A 305 4.84 29.31 -1.50
CA GLY A 305 6.12 28.68 -1.29
C GLY A 305 6.23 27.94 0.05
N VAL A 306 7.34 27.23 0.21
CA VAL A 306 7.69 26.47 1.40
C VAL A 306 9.03 26.98 1.90
N GLU A 307 9.08 27.43 3.15
CA GLU A 307 10.34 27.79 3.80
C GLU A 307 10.92 26.56 4.48
N THR A 308 12.20 26.30 4.21
CA THR A 308 12.94 25.16 4.74
C THR A 308 14.24 25.59 5.38
N VAL A 309 14.81 24.72 6.19
CA VAL A 309 16.19 24.81 6.70
C VAL A 309 16.90 23.49 6.44
N ASN A 310 18.21 23.53 6.20
CA ASN A 310 19.00 22.31 6.15
C ASN A 310 19.20 21.78 7.58
N VAL A 311 19.27 20.46 7.71
CA VAL A 311 19.39 19.77 8.99
C VAL A 311 20.52 18.75 8.95
N THR A 312 20.99 18.34 10.12
CA THR A 312 21.88 17.19 10.27
C THR A 312 21.34 16.27 11.36
N TRP A 313 21.74 15.00 11.32
CA TRP A 313 21.42 14.04 12.37
C TRP A 313 22.63 13.88 13.28
N GLU A 314 22.47 14.27 14.54
CA GLU A 314 23.48 14.08 15.57
C GLU A 314 23.07 12.94 16.49
N THR A 315 23.98 11.99 16.71
CA THR A 315 23.79 10.90 17.68
C THR A 315 24.37 11.30 19.03
N ASP A 316 23.66 12.17 19.74
CA ASP A 316 23.99 12.49 21.14
C ASP A 316 23.17 11.55 22.06
N GLY A 317 23.66 10.32 22.22
CA GLY A 317 23.03 9.25 23.01
C GLY A 317 22.25 8.20 22.20
N TRP A 318 21.23 7.59 22.81
CA TRP A 318 20.50 6.44 22.22
C TRP A 318 19.53 6.79 21.09
N ARG A 319 19.20 8.07 20.89
CA ARG A 319 18.27 8.52 19.83
C ARG A 319 18.91 9.62 19.00
N PRO A 320 19.01 9.47 17.66
CA PRO A 320 19.42 10.54 16.77
C PRO A 320 18.52 11.77 16.97
N GLN A 321 19.13 12.94 17.09
CA GLN A 321 18.46 14.23 17.14
C GLN A 321 18.67 14.96 15.81
N LEU A 322 17.64 15.68 15.39
CA LEU A 322 17.70 16.52 14.21
C LEU A 322 18.12 17.93 14.62
N VAL A 323 19.23 18.41 14.07
CA VAL A 323 19.80 19.72 14.39
C VAL A 323 19.74 20.62 13.15
N GLU A 324 19.17 21.81 13.31
CA GLU A 324 19.10 22.82 12.24
C GLU A 324 20.48 23.42 11.98
N ILE A 325 20.79 23.70 10.72
CA ILE A 325 22.02 24.39 10.32
C ILE A 325 21.66 25.87 10.09
N PRO A 326 21.99 26.80 11.01
CA PRO A 326 21.58 28.20 10.90
C PRO A 326 22.15 28.86 9.64
N GLY A 327 21.38 29.77 9.03
CA GLY A 327 21.79 30.48 7.81
C GLY A 327 21.58 29.68 6.51
N THR A 328 20.95 28.51 6.59
CA THR A 328 20.58 27.68 5.43
C THR A 328 19.10 27.80 5.05
N GLU A 329 18.40 28.77 5.63
CA GLU A 329 16.99 29.00 5.36
C GLU A 329 16.78 29.36 3.89
N LYS A 330 15.82 28.68 3.27
CA LYS A 330 15.49 28.87 1.84
C LYS A 330 14.00 28.82 1.64
N VAL A 331 13.48 29.70 0.79
CA VAL A 331 12.10 29.67 0.33
C VAL A 331 12.05 29.06 -1.06
N TRP A 332 11.26 28.00 -1.21
CA TRP A 332 11.01 27.31 -2.47
C TRP A 332 9.64 27.72 -3.01
N PRO A 333 9.51 28.10 -4.29
CA PRO A 333 8.20 28.40 -4.86
C PRO A 333 7.35 27.12 -4.92
N ALA A 334 6.07 27.24 -4.57
CA ALA A 334 5.13 26.12 -4.60
C ALA A 334 3.69 26.61 -4.68
N GLN A 335 2.90 26.06 -5.59
CA GLN A 335 1.45 26.27 -5.65
C GLN A 335 0.65 25.00 -5.29
N LEU A 336 1.35 23.86 -5.24
CA LEU A 336 0.86 22.58 -4.75
C LEU A 336 1.89 21.97 -3.79
N VAL A 337 1.46 21.62 -2.59
CA VAL A 337 2.25 20.88 -1.61
C VAL A 337 1.54 19.57 -1.28
N LEU A 338 2.28 18.46 -1.35
CA LEU A 338 1.78 17.11 -1.10
C LEU A 338 2.49 16.50 0.11
N LEU A 339 1.74 16.18 1.17
CA LEU A 339 2.27 15.58 2.39
C LEU A 339 2.29 14.05 2.25
N ALA A 340 3.49 13.49 2.06
CA ALA A 340 3.76 12.06 1.88
C ALA A 340 4.53 11.45 3.08
N MET A 341 4.12 11.81 4.30
CA MET A 341 4.85 11.51 5.55
C MET A 341 4.46 10.18 6.23
N GLY A 342 3.70 9.34 5.52
CA GLY A 342 3.15 8.07 6.00
C GLY A 342 1.87 8.25 6.82
N PHE A 343 1.44 7.17 7.47
CA PHE A 343 0.21 7.13 8.27
C PHE A 343 0.52 6.77 9.73
N THR A 344 -0.43 7.03 10.61
CA THR A 344 -0.29 6.79 12.06
C THR A 344 -1.10 5.58 12.52
N GLY A 345 -2.15 5.22 11.79
CA GLY A 345 -2.90 3.99 11.97
C GLY A 345 -4.32 3.98 11.42
N PRO A 346 -5.14 3.01 11.83
CA PRO A 346 -6.54 2.97 11.44
C PRO A 346 -7.30 4.16 12.06
N GLU A 347 -8.44 4.49 11.47
CA GLU A 347 -9.38 5.44 12.04
C GLU A 347 -10.14 4.78 13.20
N ASN A 348 -10.33 5.51 14.30
CA ASN A 348 -10.87 4.94 15.52
C ASN A 348 -12.40 4.79 15.51
N GLY A 349 -13.14 5.54 14.67
CA GLY A 349 -14.60 5.61 14.74
C GLY A 349 -15.30 4.25 14.75
N LEU A 350 -14.96 3.38 13.79
CA LEU A 350 -15.49 2.02 13.73
C LEU A 350 -15.00 1.13 14.89
N LEU A 351 -13.74 1.28 15.28
CA LEU A 351 -13.14 0.49 16.36
C LEU A 351 -13.80 0.80 17.70
N ASP A 352 -14.03 2.08 17.97
CA ASP A 352 -14.67 2.57 19.19
C ASP A 352 -16.12 2.08 19.29
N GLN A 353 -16.87 2.12 18.19
CA GLN A 353 -18.25 1.57 18.13
C GLN A 353 -18.28 0.06 18.42
N LEU A 354 -17.35 -0.69 17.83
CA LEU A 354 -17.28 -2.14 18.06
C LEU A 354 -16.64 -2.53 19.40
N GLY A 355 -16.11 -1.57 20.18
CA GLY A 355 -15.35 -1.84 21.40
C GLY A 355 -14.02 -2.57 21.14
N VAL A 356 -13.49 -2.47 19.93
CA VAL A 356 -12.26 -3.14 19.51
C VAL A 356 -11.04 -2.31 19.91
N LYS A 357 -10.14 -2.94 20.66
CA LYS A 357 -8.87 -2.37 21.09
C LYS A 357 -7.75 -2.96 20.24
N LEU A 358 -7.29 -2.19 19.27
CA LEU A 358 -6.06 -2.50 18.55
C LEU A 358 -4.88 -1.94 19.35
N SER A 359 -3.96 -2.81 19.78
CA SER A 359 -2.74 -2.37 20.43
C SER A 359 -1.81 -1.71 19.43
N ARG A 360 -0.93 -0.83 19.93
CA ARG A 360 0.11 -0.21 19.08
C ARG A 360 0.99 -1.26 18.43
N TRP A 361 1.40 -0.95 17.20
CA TRP A 361 2.35 -1.66 16.36
C TRP A 361 3.59 -2.09 17.16
N ARG A 362 3.94 -3.39 17.10
CA ARG A 362 5.17 -4.06 17.62
C ARG A 362 5.00 -5.11 18.72
N ASP A 363 3.87 -5.82 18.76
CA ASP A 363 3.77 -6.98 19.63
C ASP A 363 4.07 -8.26 18.83
N GLU A 364 5.30 -8.79 18.94
CA GLU A 364 5.69 -10.06 18.31
C GLU A 364 4.83 -11.23 18.81
N GLU A 365 4.26 -11.14 20.02
CA GLU A 365 3.34 -12.12 20.59
C GLU A 365 2.01 -12.23 19.82
N ARG A 366 1.72 -11.29 18.92
CA ARG A 366 0.52 -11.29 18.09
C ARG A 366 0.71 -11.95 16.74
N TYR A 367 1.92 -12.41 16.40
CA TYR A 367 2.14 -13.08 15.12
C TYR A 367 1.24 -14.33 15.02
N GLY A 368 0.42 -14.40 13.96
CA GLY A 368 -0.55 -15.48 13.77
C GLY A 368 -1.83 -15.37 14.61
N ARG A 369 -2.01 -14.34 15.44
CA ARG A 369 -3.24 -14.08 16.21
C ARG A 369 -4.06 -12.97 15.55
N TYR A 370 -5.16 -13.32 14.91
CA TYR A 370 -6.01 -12.37 14.16
C TYR A 370 -7.30 -11.98 14.90
N HIS A 371 -7.65 -12.69 15.98
CA HIS A 371 -8.75 -12.32 16.87
C HIS A 371 -8.50 -10.98 17.55
N THR A 372 -9.57 -10.20 17.71
CA THR A 372 -9.56 -9.00 18.55
C THR A 372 -9.94 -9.34 19.99
N ASN A 373 -10.06 -8.33 20.86
CA ASN A 373 -10.63 -8.49 22.20
C ASN A 373 -12.15 -8.72 22.20
N VAL A 374 -12.79 -8.67 21.03
CA VAL A 374 -14.23 -8.82 20.86
C VAL A 374 -14.51 -10.10 20.10
N GLU A 375 -15.30 -10.99 20.70
CA GLU A 375 -15.64 -12.28 20.11
C GLU A 375 -16.37 -12.11 18.77
N GLY A 376 -16.02 -12.98 17.81
CA GLY A 376 -16.51 -12.94 16.42
C GLY A 376 -15.89 -11.82 15.56
N ILE A 377 -14.98 -11.00 16.10
CA ILE A 377 -14.32 -9.91 15.37
C ILE A 377 -12.81 -10.14 15.25
N PHE A 378 -12.33 -10.02 14.02
CA PHE A 378 -10.95 -10.24 13.61
C PHE A 378 -10.40 -8.98 12.94
N ALA A 379 -9.08 -8.85 12.85
CA ALA A 379 -8.44 -7.74 12.15
C ALA A 379 -7.26 -8.23 11.32
N ALA A 380 -7.01 -7.60 10.17
CA ALA A 380 -5.93 -7.97 9.24
C ALA A 380 -5.37 -6.75 8.49
N GLY A 381 -4.19 -6.94 7.91
CA GLY A 381 -3.53 -5.96 7.06
C GLY A 381 -3.03 -4.75 7.83
N ASP A 382 -2.93 -3.61 7.14
CA ASP A 382 -2.25 -2.43 7.65
C ASP A 382 -2.88 -1.85 8.91
N GLY A 383 -4.19 -2.02 9.12
CA GLY A 383 -4.89 -1.57 10.33
C GLY A 383 -4.47 -2.33 11.59
N ARG A 384 -3.90 -3.53 11.44
CA ARG A 384 -3.48 -4.42 12.54
C ARG A 384 -1.96 -4.56 12.68
N ARG A 385 -1.24 -4.68 11.56
CA ARG A 385 0.23 -4.84 11.48
C ARG A 385 1.01 -3.54 11.45
N GLY A 386 0.51 -2.58 10.70
CA GLY A 386 1.12 -1.27 10.42
C GLY A 386 1.21 -1.12 8.92
N GLN A 387 1.47 0.10 8.44
CA GLN A 387 1.79 0.25 7.02
C GLN A 387 2.88 -0.72 6.63
N SER A 388 2.59 -1.50 5.60
CA SER A 388 3.50 -2.51 5.12
C SER A 388 3.34 -2.69 3.62
N LEU A 389 3.92 -3.77 3.12
CA LEU A 389 3.88 -4.09 1.70
C LEU A 389 2.59 -4.82 1.34
N VAL A 390 2.17 -4.73 0.08
CA VAL A 390 1.01 -5.49 -0.45
C VAL A 390 1.12 -6.99 -0.13
N VAL A 391 2.32 -7.57 -0.22
CA VAL A 391 2.56 -8.99 0.12
C VAL A 391 2.28 -9.29 1.60
N TRP A 392 2.55 -8.35 2.51
CA TRP A 392 2.22 -8.50 3.92
C TRP A 392 0.71 -8.38 4.15
N ALA A 393 0.03 -7.45 3.47
CA ALA A 393 -1.42 -7.34 3.54
C ALA A 393 -2.11 -8.63 3.05
N ILE A 394 -1.67 -9.20 1.92
CA ILE A 394 -2.17 -10.49 1.42
C ILE A 394 -1.93 -11.59 2.45
N ARG A 395 -0.72 -11.67 3.03
CA ARG A 395 -0.39 -12.66 4.07
C ARG A 395 -1.28 -12.54 5.30
N GLU A 396 -1.48 -11.32 5.80
CA GLU A 396 -2.37 -11.07 6.95
C GLU A 396 -3.82 -11.45 6.61
N GLY A 397 -4.28 -11.16 5.39
CA GLY A 397 -5.62 -11.53 4.94
C GLY A 397 -5.83 -13.05 4.90
N ARG A 398 -4.86 -13.78 4.34
CA ARG A 398 -4.88 -15.26 4.34
C ARG A 398 -4.88 -15.84 5.76
N GLY A 399 -4.03 -15.28 6.63
CA GLY A 399 -3.97 -15.72 8.02
C GLY A 399 -5.27 -15.46 8.78
N ALA A 400 -5.89 -14.29 8.59
CA ALA A 400 -7.18 -13.99 9.19
C ALA A 400 -8.30 -14.90 8.65
N ALA A 401 -8.31 -15.22 7.36
CA ALA A 401 -9.26 -16.16 6.79
C ALA A 401 -9.15 -17.55 7.44
N ARG A 402 -7.92 -18.08 7.57
CA ARG A 402 -7.68 -19.36 8.25
C ARG A 402 -8.19 -19.37 9.69
N GLU A 403 -7.96 -18.29 10.44
CA GLU A 403 -8.44 -18.19 11.82
C GLU A 403 -9.97 -18.11 11.90
N VAL A 404 -10.60 -17.38 10.99
CA VAL A 404 -12.07 -17.24 10.93
C VAL A 404 -12.73 -18.57 10.59
N ASP A 405 -12.25 -19.26 9.55
CA ASP A 405 -12.74 -20.58 9.16
C ASP A 405 -12.62 -21.57 10.33
N ARG A 406 -11.43 -21.67 10.93
CA ARG A 406 -11.23 -22.51 12.12
C ARG A 406 -12.16 -22.17 13.28
N TRP A 407 -12.42 -20.88 13.52
CA TRP A 407 -13.32 -20.46 14.59
C TRP A 407 -14.78 -20.81 14.29
N LEU A 408 -15.21 -20.70 13.04
CA LEU A 408 -16.58 -21.00 12.60
C LEU A 408 -16.86 -22.50 12.49
N MET A 409 -15.87 -23.28 12.06
CA MET A 409 -16.02 -24.70 11.69
C MET A 409 -15.38 -25.66 12.69
N GLY A 410 -14.46 -25.18 13.55
CA GLY A 410 -13.70 -25.96 14.52
C GLY A 410 -12.34 -26.46 13.99
N GLU A 411 -12.24 -26.68 12.69
CA GLU A 411 -11.02 -27.04 11.96
C GLU A 411 -10.91 -26.23 10.65
N THR A 412 -9.77 -26.29 9.96
CA THR A 412 -9.56 -25.54 8.72
C THR A 412 -8.57 -26.26 7.80
N ASP A 413 -8.87 -26.27 6.50
CA ASP A 413 -7.96 -26.71 5.43
C ASP A 413 -7.24 -25.52 4.77
N LEU A 414 -7.47 -24.30 5.25
CA LEU A 414 -6.80 -23.11 4.73
C LEU A 414 -5.31 -23.07 5.14
N PRO A 415 -4.41 -22.67 4.23
CA PRO A 415 -2.96 -22.62 4.46
C PRO A 415 -2.52 -21.58 5.50
#